data_AF-A0A3M1J894-F1
#
_entry.id   AF-A0A3M1J894-F1
#
_cell.length_a   1.000
_cell.length_b   1.000
_cell.length_c   1.000
_cell.angle_alpha   90.00
_cell.angle_beta   90.00
_cell.angle_gamma   90.00
#
_symmetry.space_group_name_H-M   'P 1'
#
loop_
_entity.id
_entity.type
_entity.pdbx_description
1 polymer ?
#
loop_
_entity_poly.entity_id
_entity_poly.type
_entity_poly.pdbx_seq_one_letter_code
_entity_poly.pdbx_strand_id
1 'polypeptide(L)'
;MAKEPRAGAVKTRLARDIGTAHALRIYRAMSANMLRRLADERRWTTVLALAPATATGSAAWPGGFARIPQGGGDLGARLERVTASLPPGPVVVIGTDIPQIGPGHIAQAFRQLGSHDAVFGPAGDGGYWLVGLKRSPRIRR
;
A
#
# COMPACT_ATOMS: atom_id res chain seq x y z
N MET A 1 0.31 1.06 1.08
CA MET A 1 1.23 1.98 1.81
C MET A 1 2.46 2.22 0.96
N ALA A 2 2.89 3.48 0.86
CA ALA A 2 4.03 3.85 0.01
C ALA A 2 4.92 4.90 0.67
N LYS A 3 6.22 4.85 0.38
CA LYS A 3 7.14 5.96 0.67
C LYS A 3 7.24 6.86 -0.53
N GLU A 4 7.31 8.16 -0.29
CA GLU A 4 7.50 9.15 -1.35
C GLU A 4 8.73 8.82 -2.20
N PRO A 5 8.62 8.83 -3.55
CA PRO A 5 9.73 8.51 -4.43
C PRO A 5 10.71 9.68 -4.50
N ARG A 6 11.51 9.81 -3.43
CA ARG A 6 12.66 10.73 -3.33
C ARG A 6 13.98 9.98 -3.44
N ALA A 7 14.94 10.58 -4.13
CA ALA A 7 16.30 10.05 -4.23
C ALA A 7 16.87 9.79 -2.83
N GLY A 8 17.51 8.64 -2.63
CA GLY A 8 18.08 8.25 -1.33
C GLY A 8 17.08 7.77 -0.26
N ALA A 9 15.77 7.95 -0.45
CA ALA A 9 14.75 7.54 0.52
C ALA A 9 14.10 6.17 0.22
N VAL A 10 14.25 5.70 -1.02
CA VAL A 10 13.63 4.46 -1.52
C VAL A 10 14.67 3.61 -2.23
N LYS A 11 14.50 2.29 -2.17
CA LYS A 11 15.35 1.30 -2.86
C LYS A 11 16.84 1.50 -2.60
N THR A 12 17.23 1.88 -1.39
CA THR A 12 18.62 2.18 -1.03
C THR A 12 19.56 0.99 -1.21
N ARG A 13 19.09 -0.25 -0.98
CA ARG A 13 19.87 -1.46 -1.26
C ARG A 13 20.14 -1.60 -2.76
N LEU A 14 19.10 -1.55 -3.60
CA LEU A 14 19.22 -1.60 -5.06
C LEU A 14 20.07 -0.43 -5.60
N ALA A 15 19.93 0.75 -5.02
CA ALA A 15 20.68 1.94 -5.42
C ALA A 15 22.20 1.79 -5.25
N ARG A 16 22.68 0.90 -4.36
CA ARG A 16 24.11 0.61 -4.22
C ARG A 16 24.67 -0.07 -5.46
N ASP A 17 23.85 -0.87 -6.14
CA ASP A 17 24.29 -1.69 -7.27
C ASP A 17 24.10 -0.94 -8.60
N ILE A 18 22.99 -0.20 -8.77
CA ILE A 18 22.62 0.41 -10.06
C ILE A 18 22.57 1.96 -10.04
N GLY A 19 22.87 2.57 -8.90
CA GLY A 19 22.82 4.01 -8.70
C GLY A 19 21.44 4.54 -8.30
N THR A 20 21.44 5.63 -7.52
CA THR A 20 20.23 6.26 -6.94
C THR A 20 19.22 6.69 -8.00
N ALA A 21 19.68 7.27 -9.12
CA ALA A 21 18.80 7.74 -10.18
C ALA A 21 18.03 6.58 -10.85
N HIS A 22 18.71 5.46 -11.14
CA HIS A 22 18.09 4.29 -11.73
C HIS A 22 17.14 3.59 -10.77
N ALA A 23 17.56 3.39 -9.52
CA ALA A 23 16.69 2.80 -8.49
C ALA A 23 15.41 3.62 -8.28
N LEU A 24 15.53 4.95 -8.28
CA LEU A 24 14.37 5.84 -8.19
C LEU A 24 13.46 5.75 -9.41
N ARG A 25 14.02 5.72 -10.62
CA ARG A 25 13.26 5.57 -11.87
C ARG A 25 12.46 4.26 -11.88
N ILE A 26 13.09 3.16 -11.48
CA ILE A 26 12.44 1.84 -11.36
C ILE A 26 11.30 1.91 -10.35
N TYR A 27 11.53 2.45 -9.15
CA TYR A 27 10.50 2.54 -8.12
C TYR A 27 9.29 3.38 -8.57
N ARG A 28 9.52 4.50 -9.26
CA ARG A 28 8.46 5.34 -9.83
C ARG A 28 7.65 4.57 -10.88
N ALA A 29 8.33 3.89 -11.82
CA ALA A 29 7.68 3.11 -12.86
C ALA A 29 6.84 1.95 -12.28
N MET A 30 7.41 1.20 -11.33
CA MET A 30 6.71 0.10 -10.64
C MET A 30 5.48 0.60 -9.89
N SER A 31 5.63 1.65 -9.07
CA SER A 31 4.53 2.21 -8.28
C SER A 31 3.43 2.75 -9.20
N ALA A 32 3.77 3.51 -10.24
CA ALA A 32 2.78 4.05 -11.18
C ALA A 32 2.05 2.95 -11.95
N ASN A 33 2.77 1.90 -12.38
CA ASN A 33 2.17 0.77 -13.07
C ASN A 33 1.22 -0.03 -12.15
N MET A 34 1.64 -0.29 -10.92
CA MET A 34 0.81 -0.97 -9.93
C MET A 34 -0.46 -0.15 -9.63
N LEU A 35 -0.32 1.16 -9.42
CA LEU A 35 -1.48 2.03 -9.16
C LEU A 35 -2.45 2.04 -10.33
N ARG A 36 -1.99 2.21 -11.57
CA ARG A 36 -2.88 2.15 -12.74
C ARG A 36 -3.65 0.82 -12.83
N ARG A 37 -2.97 -0.30 -12.57
CA ARG A 37 -3.59 -1.64 -12.61
C ARG A 37 -4.63 -1.88 -11.54
N LEU A 38 -4.43 -1.32 -10.33
CA LEU A 38 -5.31 -1.58 -9.19
C LEU A 38 -6.38 -0.50 -8.97
N ALA A 39 -6.19 0.69 -9.54
CA ALA A 39 -7.10 1.82 -9.38
C ALA A 39 -8.34 1.74 -10.26
N ASP A 40 -8.25 1.10 -11.41
CA ASP A 40 -9.32 1.03 -12.41
C ASP A 40 -10.38 -0.06 -12.10
N GLU A 41 -10.47 -0.45 -10.82
CA GLU A 41 -11.26 -1.59 -10.38
C GLU A 41 -12.48 -1.14 -9.58
N ARG A 42 -13.67 -1.46 -10.08
CA ARG A 42 -14.95 -1.06 -9.46
C ARG A 42 -15.25 -1.80 -8.16
N ARG A 43 -14.49 -2.85 -7.85
CA ARG A 43 -14.71 -3.76 -6.72
C ARG A 43 -14.19 -3.21 -5.40
N TRP A 44 -13.34 -2.19 -5.41
CA TRP A 44 -12.76 -1.58 -4.21
C TRP A 44 -12.38 -0.13 -4.44
N THR A 45 -12.19 0.60 -3.34
CA THR A 45 -11.63 1.95 -3.37
C THR A 45 -10.15 1.92 -3.02
N THR A 46 -9.31 2.54 -3.85
CA THR A 46 -7.87 2.62 -3.59
C THR A 46 -7.51 3.89 -2.82
N VAL A 47 -6.82 3.73 -1.68
CA VAL A 47 -6.32 4.85 -0.86
C VAL A 47 -4.80 4.77 -0.74
N LEU A 48 -4.12 5.90 -0.97
CA LEU A 48 -2.68 6.02 -0.81
C LEU A 48 -2.33 6.43 0.61
N ALA A 49 -1.88 5.48 1.42
CA ALA A 49 -1.26 5.75 2.71
C ALA A 49 0.24 6.07 2.53
N LEU A 50 0.64 7.32 2.77
CA LEU A 50 1.93 7.88 2.35
C LEU A 50 2.85 8.27 3.53
N ALA A 51 4.15 8.05 3.35
CA ALA A 51 5.21 8.50 4.25
C ALA A 51 6.29 9.28 3.48
N PRO A 52 6.80 10.42 4.01
CA PRO A 52 6.35 11.10 5.23
C PRO A 52 4.94 11.71 5.07
N ALA A 53 4.36 12.26 6.14
CA ALA A 53 3.01 12.84 6.09
C ALA A 53 2.88 13.96 5.04
N THR A 54 3.94 14.74 4.80
CA THR A 54 3.98 15.79 3.77
C THR A 54 3.85 15.26 2.35
N ALA A 55 4.04 13.95 2.13
CA ALA A 55 3.92 13.33 0.82
C ALA A 55 2.47 13.30 0.30
N THR A 56 1.46 13.54 1.14
CA THR A 56 0.05 13.61 0.72
C THR A 56 -0.20 14.72 -0.29
N GLY A 57 0.48 15.86 -0.16
CA GLY A 57 0.44 16.97 -1.12
C GLY A 57 1.43 16.84 -2.29
N SER A 58 2.23 15.76 -2.36
CA SER A 58 3.30 15.63 -3.35
C SER A 58 2.75 15.38 -4.76
N ALA A 59 3.29 16.09 -5.75
CA ALA A 59 3.04 15.87 -7.17
C ALA A 59 3.66 14.55 -7.68
N ALA A 60 4.49 13.88 -6.86
CA ALA A 60 5.10 12.61 -7.20
C ALA A 60 4.10 11.44 -7.26
N TRP A 61 2.88 11.64 -6.76
CA TRP A 61 1.79 10.67 -6.82
C TRP A 61 0.74 11.10 -7.85
N PRO A 62 0.13 10.16 -8.59
CA PRO A 62 -0.95 10.48 -9.51
C PRO A 62 -2.15 11.10 -8.79
N GLY A 63 -2.85 12.02 -9.46
CA GLY A 63 -4.13 12.57 -8.99
C GLY A 63 -5.24 11.52 -8.97
N GLY A 64 -6.41 11.87 -8.42
CA GLY A 64 -7.59 11.00 -8.40
C GLY A 64 -7.63 9.95 -7.29
N PHE A 65 -6.62 9.92 -6.42
CA PHE A 65 -6.58 9.03 -5.26
C PHE A 65 -6.83 9.81 -3.97
N ALA A 66 -7.60 9.22 -3.06
CA ALA A 66 -7.58 9.64 -1.66
C ALA A 66 -6.19 9.37 -1.08
N ARG A 67 -5.64 10.34 -0.34
CA ARG A 67 -4.29 10.28 0.24
C ARG A 67 -4.36 10.55 1.72
N ILE A 68 -3.73 9.67 2.51
CA ILE A 68 -3.69 9.77 3.97
C ILE A 68 -2.25 9.60 4.45
N PRO A 69 -1.84 10.24 5.56
CA PRO A 69 -0.52 10.01 6.14
C PRO A 69 -0.47 8.62 6.82
N GLN A 70 0.65 7.91 6.69
CA GLN A 70 0.91 6.69 7.49
C GLN A 70 1.14 7.03 8.96
N GLY A 71 1.65 8.22 9.25
CA GLY A 71 2.17 8.65 10.55
C GLY A 71 3.46 7.93 10.97
N GLY A 72 3.90 8.17 12.21
CA GLY A 72 5.13 7.60 12.78
C GLY A 72 4.94 6.23 13.44
N GLY A 73 6.04 5.71 14.02
CA GLY A 73 6.08 4.40 14.68
C GLY A 73 6.54 3.27 13.76
N ASP A 74 6.46 2.04 14.27
CA ASP A 74 6.76 0.82 13.53
C ASP A 74 5.68 0.49 12.47
N LEU A 75 5.82 -0.65 11.80
CA LEU A 75 4.87 -1.08 10.79
C LEU A 75 3.46 -1.34 11.37
N GLY A 76 3.38 -1.95 12.55
CA GLY A 76 2.12 -2.27 13.22
C GLY A 76 1.33 -1.01 13.56
N ALA A 77 1.98 -0.04 14.22
CA ALA A 77 1.39 1.24 14.56
C ALA A 77 0.91 2.02 13.33
N ARG A 78 1.63 1.93 12.20
CA ARG A 78 1.20 2.54 10.93
C ARG A 78 0.01 1.81 10.32
N LEU A 79 0.00 0.48 10.31
CA LEU A 79 -1.12 -0.31 9.82
C LEU A 79 -2.39 -0.03 10.62
N GLU A 80 -2.29 -0.05 11.95
CA GLU A 80 -3.41 0.27 12.84
C GLU A 80 -3.96 1.67 12.54
N ARG A 81 -3.11 2.69 12.51
CA ARG A 81 -3.53 4.07 12.22
C ARG A 81 -4.19 4.21 10.86
N VAL A 82 -3.57 3.63 9.81
CA VAL A 82 -4.10 3.67 8.44
C VAL A 82 -5.46 3.00 8.40
N THR A 83 -5.59 1.78 8.93
CA THR A 83 -6.85 1.05 8.90
C THR A 83 -7.93 1.74 9.74
N ALA A 84 -7.60 2.31 10.91
CA ALA A 84 -8.54 3.05 11.75
C ALA A 84 -9.10 4.31 11.08
N SER A 85 -8.33 4.94 10.18
CA SER A 85 -8.75 6.14 9.43
C SER A 85 -9.66 5.86 8.23
N LEU A 86 -9.80 4.59 7.83
CA LEU A 86 -10.60 4.20 6.66
C LEU A 86 -12.04 3.90 7.07
N PRO A 87 -13.01 4.05 6.14
CA PRO A 87 -14.40 3.67 6.37
C PRO A 87 -14.53 2.24 6.93
N PRO A 88 -15.59 1.94 7.70
CA PRO A 88 -15.83 0.60 8.19
C PRO A 88 -15.91 -0.44 7.05
N GLY A 89 -15.55 -1.68 7.36
CA GLY A 89 -15.52 -2.77 6.39
C GLY A 89 -14.11 -3.25 6.04
N PRO A 90 -14.04 -4.31 5.23
CA PRO A 90 -12.80 -5.04 4.99
C PRO A 90 -11.78 -4.15 4.30
N VAL A 91 -10.51 -4.35 4.63
CA VAL A 91 -9.41 -3.60 4.06
C VAL A 91 -8.28 -4.52 3.67
N VAL A 92 -7.60 -4.19 2.57
CA VAL A 92 -6.40 -4.89 2.11
C VAL A 92 -5.28 -3.87 1.98
N VAL A 93 -4.20 -4.08 2.69
CA VAL A 93 -3.01 -3.23 2.70
C VAL A 93 -1.87 -3.97 2.02
N ILE A 94 -1.28 -3.32 1.02
CA ILE A 94 -0.10 -3.80 0.28
C ILE A 94 0.99 -2.73 0.25
N GLY A 95 2.23 -3.15 0.05
CA GLY A 95 3.33 -2.26 -0.36
C GLY A 95 3.21 -1.84 -1.82
N THR A 96 4.04 -0.89 -2.26
CA THR A 96 4.14 -0.48 -3.67
C THR A 96 5.18 -1.25 -4.49
N ASP A 97 5.86 -2.19 -3.86
CA ASP A 97 7.00 -2.90 -4.45
C ASP A 97 6.68 -4.37 -4.72
N ILE A 98 5.58 -4.63 -5.43
CA ILE A 98 5.15 -6.00 -5.74
C ILE A 98 4.83 -6.05 -7.23
N PRO A 99 5.85 -6.22 -8.10
CA PRO A 99 5.68 -6.06 -9.55
C PRO A 99 4.64 -6.98 -10.17
N GLN A 100 4.48 -8.19 -9.61
CA GLN A 100 3.55 -9.21 -10.08
C GLN A 100 2.12 -9.05 -9.53
N ILE A 101 1.88 -8.09 -8.63
CA ILE A 101 0.54 -7.92 -8.08
C ILE A 101 -0.45 -7.47 -9.15
N GLY A 102 -1.69 -7.88 -8.97
CA GLY A 102 -2.76 -7.61 -9.92
C GLY A 102 -4.13 -7.75 -9.26
N PRO A 103 -5.20 -7.35 -9.97
CA PRO A 103 -6.55 -7.31 -9.41
C PRO A 103 -7.06 -8.63 -8.87
N GLY A 104 -6.68 -9.76 -9.50
CA GLY A 104 -7.06 -11.11 -9.04
C GLY A 104 -6.61 -11.41 -7.61
N HIS A 105 -5.39 -10.99 -7.25
CA HIS A 105 -4.83 -11.17 -5.90
C HIS A 105 -5.62 -10.37 -4.86
N ILE A 106 -5.97 -9.13 -5.17
CA ILE A 106 -6.74 -8.25 -4.28
C ILE A 106 -8.16 -8.77 -4.11
N ALA A 107 -8.81 -9.16 -5.22
CA ALA A 107 -10.14 -9.75 -5.20
C ALA A 107 -10.17 -11.06 -4.37
N GLN A 108 -9.14 -11.90 -4.49
CA GLN A 108 -9.03 -13.12 -3.69
C GLN A 108 -8.88 -12.81 -2.21
N ALA A 109 -8.06 -11.84 -1.83
CA ALA A 109 -7.93 -11.42 -0.44
C ALA A 109 -9.28 -10.96 0.13
N PHE A 110 -10.02 -10.11 -0.58
CA PHE A 110 -11.36 -9.68 -0.16
C PHE A 110 -12.34 -10.85 -0.05
N ARG A 111 -12.32 -11.82 -0.97
CA ARG A 111 -13.16 -13.03 -0.86
C ARG A 111 -12.84 -13.84 0.39
N GLN A 112 -11.56 -14.03 0.70
CA GLN A 112 -11.14 -14.78 1.89
C GLN A 112 -11.54 -14.08 3.20
N LEU A 113 -11.57 -12.74 3.22
CA LEU A 113 -12.08 -11.97 4.37
C LEU A 113 -13.58 -12.15 4.61
N GLY A 114 -14.32 -12.78 3.69
CA GLY A 114 -15.70 -13.20 3.95
C GLY A 114 -15.80 -14.19 5.11
N SER A 115 -14.88 -15.16 5.16
CA SER A 115 -14.85 -16.24 6.14
C SER A 115 -13.70 -16.16 7.16
N HIS A 116 -12.76 -15.23 7.00
CA HIS A 116 -11.60 -15.07 7.89
C HIS A 116 -11.50 -13.65 8.43
N ASP A 117 -11.00 -13.49 9.65
CA ASP A 117 -10.78 -12.16 10.25
C ASP A 117 -9.57 -11.44 9.66
N ALA A 118 -8.56 -12.21 9.24
CA ALA A 118 -7.34 -11.71 8.63
C ALA A 118 -6.84 -12.62 7.51
N VAL A 119 -6.17 -12.03 6.53
CA VAL A 119 -5.54 -12.71 5.38
C VAL A 119 -4.13 -12.16 5.19
N PHE A 120 -3.16 -13.02 4.95
CA PHE A 120 -1.78 -12.61 4.70
C PHE A 120 -1.29 -13.15 3.37
N GLY A 121 -0.60 -12.30 2.60
CA GLY A 121 0.18 -12.73 1.45
C GLY A 121 1.64 -12.96 1.89
N PRO A 122 2.10 -14.20 2.07
CA PRO A 122 3.46 -14.46 2.54
C PRO A 122 4.50 -14.06 1.51
N ALA A 123 5.60 -13.48 1.96
CA ALA A 123 6.78 -13.18 1.15
C ALA A 123 7.88 -14.22 1.41
N GLY A 124 8.76 -14.44 0.43
CA GLY A 124 9.82 -15.46 0.53
C GLY A 124 10.89 -15.16 1.57
N ASP A 125 10.92 -13.94 2.11
CA ASP A 125 11.84 -13.49 3.16
C ASP A 125 11.29 -13.68 4.59
N GLY A 126 10.17 -14.40 4.74
CA GLY A 126 9.50 -14.62 6.03
C GLY A 126 8.59 -13.46 6.45
N GLY A 127 8.50 -12.40 5.64
CA GLY A 127 7.53 -11.32 5.81
C GLY A 127 6.20 -11.59 5.10
N TYR A 128 5.45 -10.52 4.90
CA TYR A 128 4.22 -10.52 4.11
C TYR A 128 4.17 -9.31 3.17
N TRP A 129 3.65 -9.51 1.97
CA TRP A 129 3.43 -8.47 0.98
C TRP A 129 2.00 -7.92 1.01
N LEU A 130 1.08 -8.62 1.68
CA LEU A 130 -0.32 -8.24 1.86
C LEU A 130 -0.81 -8.54 3.27
N VAL A 131 -1.58 -7.60 3.82
CA VAL A 131 -2.39 -7.78 5.04
C VAL A 131 -3.83 -7.40 4.73
N GLY A 132 -4.75 -8.34 4.85
CA GLY A 132 -6.19 -8.15 4.79
C GLY A 132 -6.79 -8.23 6.18
N LEU A 133 -7.74 -7.34 6.50
CA LEU A 133 -8.47 -7.35 7.77
C LEU A 133 -9.97 -7.18 7.49
N LYS A 134 -10.81 -8.04 8.08
CA LYS A 134 -12.27 -8.04 7.85
C LYS A 134 -12.95 -6.79 8.39
N ARG A 135 -12.47 -6.29 9.55
CA ARG A 135 -12.92 -5.07 10.26
C ARG A 135 -14.45 -4.97 10.39
N SER A 136 -14.96 -5.30 11.57
CA SER A 136 -16.40 -5.14 11.87
C SER A 136 -16.86 -3.67 11.74
N PRO A 137 -18.13 -3.42 11.39
CA PRO A 137 -18.69 -2.07 11.39
C PRO A 137 -18.53 -1.41 12.76
N ARG A 138 -18.05 -0.15 12.79
CA ARG A 138 -18.08 0.64 14.02
C ARG A 138 -19.50 1.16 14.20
N ILE A 139 -20.32 0.44 14.98
CA ILE A 139 -21.59 0.98 15.48
C ILE A 139 -21.22 2.03 16.51
N ARG A 140 -21.40 3.32 16.19
CA ARG A 140 -21.37 4.38 17.21
C ARG A 140 -22.52 4.08 18.17
N ARG A 141 -22.19 3.75 19.42
CA ARG A 141 -23.15 3.85 20.53
C ARG A 141 -23.33 5.31 20.89
#